data_AF-A0AAN3DAK0-F1
#
_entry.id   AF-A0AAN3DAK0-F1
#
_cell.length_a   1.000
_cell.length_b   1.000
_cell.length_c   1.000
_cell.angle_alpha   90.00
_cell.angle_beta   90.00
_cell.angle_gamma   90.00
#
_symmetry.space_group_name_H-M   'P 1'
#
loop_
_entity.id
_entity.type
_entity.pdbx_description
1 polymer ?
#
loop_
_entity_poly.entity_id
_entity_poly.type
_entity_poly.pdbx_seq_one_letter_code
_entity_poly.pdbx_strand_id
1 'polypeptide(L)'
;MDLRTANVTRYILPLREGGSLPALAEADDEFKYVVKFRGAGHGTKALIAELIGGEIARALGFRVPEIVFLNLDEAFGRTEADEEIQDLLQWSRGLNMGLHFLSGSLTFDPIVHQVDGKTASQVVWLDALLTNVDRTIKNTNMLIWHKELWLIDHGASLYFHHSWTNWQKQALVPFVQIKDHVLLPFADKLEEVDIEFKQILTSDKIREIVNAIPDDWLNWTEGTETPQDLRDIYIRFLEERMKHSETFVNEAHNARKALI
;
A
#
# COMPACT_ATOMS: atom_id res chain seq x y z
N MET A 1 4.66 3.17 -16.86
CA MET A 1 3.33 2.81 -16.32
C MET A 1 2.33 3.91 -16.66
N ASP A 2 1.10 3.54 -17.01
CA ASP A 2 0.01 4.49 -17.32
C ASP A 2 -1.17 4.18 -16.39
N LEU A 3 -1.40 5.06 -15.40
CA LEU A 3 -2.48 4.94 -14.44
C LEU A 3 -3.64 5.83 -14.88
N ARG A 4 -4.85 5.25 -14.91
CA ARG A 4 -6.04 6.01 -15.32
C ARG A 4 -6.33 7.11 -14.31
N THR A 5 -6.89 8.20 -14.82
CA THR A 5 -7.43 9.29 -14.02
C THR A 5 -8.92 9.43 -14.33
N ALA A 6 -9.75 9.55 -13.30
CA ALA A 6 -11.20 9.74 -13.43
C ALA A 6 -11.67 10.85 -12.47
N ASN A 7 -12.85 11.42 -12.73
CA ASN A 7 -13.45 12.42 -11.85
C ASN A 7 -14.54 11.76 -11.01
N VAL A 8 -14.49 11.97 -9.70
CA VAL A 8 -15.53 11.44 -8.82
C VAL A 8 -16.81 12.21 -9.04
N THR A 9 -17.88 11.51 -9.41
CA THR A 9 -19.19 12.09 -9.70
C THR A 9 -20.16 11.95 -8.53
N ARG A 10 -19.98 10.92 -7.70
CA ARG A 10 -20.92 10.63 -6.61
C ARG A 10 -20.27 9.98 -5.40
N TYR A 11 -20.47 10.57 -4.23
CA TYR A 11 -20.22 9.92 -2.94
C TYR A 11 -21.33 8.91 -2.65
N ILE A 12 -20.98 7.65 -2.37
CA ILE A 12 -21.97 6.60 -2.10
C ILE A 12 -22.12 6.40 -0.60
N LEU A 13 -21.06 6.02 0.10
CA LEU A 13 -21.07 5.82 1.56
C LEU A 13 -19.65 5.77 2.15
N PRO A 14 -19.48 6.13 3.43
CA PRO A 14 -18.23 5.93 4.15
C PRO A 14 -18.02 4.44 4.49
N LEU A 15 -16.79 3.97 4.29
CA LEU A 15 -16.32 2.68 4.78
C LEU A 15 -15.63 2.95 6.12
N ARG A 16 -16.33 2.68 7.22
CA ARG A 16 -15.88 2.97 8.59
C ARG A 16 -14.81 1.96 9.05
N GLU A 17 -13.70 1.93 8.34
CA GLU A 17 -12.55 1.07 8.63
C GLU A 17 -11.36 1.93 9.07
N GLY A 18 -10.97 1.79 10.34
CA GLY A 18 -9.78 2.45 10.90
C GLY A 18 -9.85 3.99 10.89
N GLY A 19 -8.68 4.62 11.05
CA GLY A 19 -8.54 6.08 11.12
C GLY A 19 -8.42 6.80 9.78
N SER A 20 -8.43 6.08 8.65
CA SER A 20 -8.28 6.67 7.31
C SER A 20 -9.61 6.98 6.61
N LEU A 21 -10.73 6.51 7.18
CA LEU A 21 -12.12 6.76 6.73
C LEU A 21 -12.29 6.72 5.20
N PRO A 22 -11.92 5.62 4.52
CA PRO A 22 -12.14 5.49 3.08
C PRO A 22 -13.63 5.57 2.74
N ALA A 23 -13.96 5.79 1.48
CA ALA A 23 -15.35 5.80 1.04
C ALA A 23 -15.55 5.08 -0.28
N LEU A 24 -16.75 4.56 -0.48
CA LEU A 24 -17.21 4.10 -1.78
C LEU A 24 -17.71 5.31 -2.58
N ALA A 25 -17.22 5.46 -3.80
CA ALA A 25 -17.65 6.50 -4.72
C ALA A 25 -17.78 5.98 -6.16
N GLU A 26 -18.55 6.69 -6.97
CA GLU A 26 -18.66 6.47 -8.42
C GLU A 26 -17.91 7.58 -9.16
N ALA A 27 -17.28 7.24 -10.28
CA ALA A 27 -16.60 8.20 -11.13
C ALA A 27 -17.30 8.36 -12.50
N ASP A 28 -16.79 9.28 -13.32
CA ASP A 28 -17.30 9.61 -14.66
C ASP A 28 -17.09 8.51 -15.70
N ASP A 29 -16.29 7.50 -15.37
CA ASP A 29 -16.11 6.27 -16.15
C ASP A 29 -17.11 5.15 -15.78
N GLU A 30 -18.13 5.47 -14.99
CA GLU A 30 -19.20 4.57 -14.54
C GLU A 30 -18.73 3.44 -13.60
N PHE A 31 -17.46 3.43 -13.18
CA PHE A 31 -16.95 2.47 -12.20
C PHE A 31 -17.08 2.98 -10.77
N LYS A 32 -17.00 2.03 -9.83
CA LYS A 32 -17.00 2.29 -8.40
C LYS A 32 -15.62 2.06 -7.83
N TYR A 33 -15.24 2.92 -6.90
CA TYR A 33 -13.92 2.91 -6.28
C TYR A 33 -14.02 3.03 -4.78
N VAL A 34 -13.13 2.32 -4.09
CA VAL A 34 -12.74 2.65 -2.72
C VAL A 34 -11.76 3.82 -2.80
N VAL A 35 -12.19 4.99 -2.35
CA VAL A 35 -11.40 6.21 -2.36
C VAL A 35 -10.59 6.30 -1.09
N LYS A 36 -9.28 6.52 -1.24
CA LYS A 36 -8.35 6.85 -0.16
C LYS A 36 -8.05 8.35 -0.28
N PHE A 37 -8.36 9.07 0.79
CA PHE A 37 -8.40 10.52 0.81
C PHE A 37 -7.04 11.14 1.17
N ARG A 38 -6.61 12.17 0.42
CA ARG A 38 -5.39 12.93 0.71
C ARG A 38 -5.47 13.74 2.00
N GLY A 39 -6.69 14.13 2.41
CA GLY A 39 -6.95 14.90 3.61
C GLY A 39 -7.03 14.07 4.88
N ALA A 40 -6.89 12.73 4.79
CA ALA A 40 -6.85 11.85 5.94
C ALA A 40 -5.61 12.14 6.81
N GLY A 41 -5.63 11.72 8.08
CA GLY A 41 -4.58 12.09 9.05
C GLY A 41 -3.14 11.75 8.66
N HIS A 42 -2.91 10.71 7.86
CA HIS A 42 -1.57 10.35 7.33
C HIS A 42 -1.21 11.08 6.03
N GLY A 43 -2.14 11.86 5.48
CA GLY A 43 -1.94 12.70 4.30
C GLY A 43 -1.59 11.93 3.03
N THR A 44 -0.94 12.63 2.12
CA THR A 44 -0.46 12.07 0.84
C THR A 44 0.62 11.00 1.03
N LYS A 45 1.28 10.90 2.18
CA LYS A 45 2.27 9.85 2.47
C LYS A 45 1.64 8.45 2.46
N ALA A 46 0.43 8.30 3.01
CA ALA A 46 -0.30 7.04 2.93
C ALA A 46 -0.71 6.71 1.49
N LEU A 47 -1.10 7.71 0.69
CA LEU A 47 -1.40 7.50 -0.74
C LEU A 47 -0.17 7.08 -1.54
N ILE A 48 1.00 7.65 -1.22
CA ILE A 48 2.28 7.26 -1.80
C ILE A 48 2.63 5.81 -1.42
N ALA A 49 2.44 5.42 -0.17
CA ALA A 49 2.67 4.04 0.27
C ALA A 49 1.69 3.06 -0.40
N GLU A 50 0.41 3.43 -0.54
CA GLU A 50 -0.58 2.65 -1.28
C GLU A 50 -0.16 2.45 -2.75
N LEU A 51 0.26 3.54 -3.41
CA LEU A 51 0.72 3.51 -4.80
C LEU A 51 1.93 2.60 -4.98
N ILE A 52 3.00 2.85 -4.21
CA ILE A 52 4.24 2.10 -4.32
C ILE A 52 3.99 0.63 -3.97
N GLY A 53 3.30 0.36 -2.86
CA GLY A 53 3.06 -1.01 -2.40
C GLY A 53 2.19 -1.79 -3.37
N GLY A 54 1.09 -1.21 -3.82
CA GLY A 54 0.18 -1.83 -4.77
C GLY A 54 0.82 -2.08 -6.15
N GLU A 55 1.60 -1.15 -6.68
CA GLU A 55 2.25 -1.34 -7.98
C GLU A 55 3.47 -2.27 -7.91
N ILE A 56 4.20 -2.31 -6.78
CA ILE A 56 5.19 -3.37 -6.54
C ILE A 56 4.50 -4.73 -6.48
N ALA A 57 3.38 -4.84 -5.76
CA ALA A 57 2.63 -6.08 -5.68
C ALA A 57 2.14 -6.54 -7.07
N ARG A 58 1.60 -5.64 -7.90
CA ARG A 58 1.21 -5.94 -9.28
C ARG A 58 2.41 -6.38 -10.13
N ALA A 59 3.56 -5.71 -10.00
CA ALA A 59 4.78 -6.07 -10.71
C ALA A 59 5.29 -7.47 -10.34
N LEU A 60 5.11 -7.89 -9.08
CA LEU A 60 5.44 -9.23 -8.58
C LEU A 60 4.39 -10.30 -8.94
N GLY A 61 3.30 -9.92 -9.62
CA GLY A 61 2.27 -10.84 -10.10
C GLY A 61 1.10 -11.05 -9.14
N PHE A 62 1.01 -10.29 -8.05
CA PHE A 62 -0.15 -10.34 -7.17
C PHE A 62 -1.36 -9.66 -7.80
N ARG A 63 -2.54 -10.10 -7.36
CA ARG A 63 -3.79 -9.42 -7.69
C ARG A 63 -4.00 -8.28 -6.70
N VAL A 64 -4.09 -7.08 -7.23
CA VAL A 64 -4.43 -5.86 -6.51
C VAL A 64 -5.57 -5.21 -7.31
N PRO A 65 -6.62 -4.68 -6.66
CA PRO A 65 -7.62 -3.91 -7.38
C PRO A 65 -6.95 -2.82 -8.20
N GLU A 66 -7.51 -2.51 -9.38
CA GLU A 66 -6.91 -1.49 -10.23
C GLU A 66 -6.78 -0.17 -9.48
N ILE A 67 -5.56 0.37 -9.48
CA ILE A 67 -5.22 1.66 -8.89
C ILE A 67 -5.47 2.74 -9.92
N VAL A 68 -6.23 3.75 -9.54
CA VAL A 68 -6.55 4.91 -10.39
C VAL A 68 -6.38 6.20 -9.60
N PHE A 69 -6.06 7.29 -10.28
CA PHE A 69 -6.15 8.61 -9.70
C PHE A 69 -7.58 9.14 -9.79
N LEU A 70 -8.06 9.77 -8.73
CA LEU A 70 -9.41 10.28 -8.63
C LEU A 70 -9.41 11.77 -8.31
N ASN A 71 -9.95 12.60 -9.19
CA ASN A 71 -10.15 14.02 -8.88
C ASN A 71 -11.45 14.24 -8.13
N LEU A 72 -11.36 14.92 -6.98
CA LEU A 72 -12.49 15.31 -6.15
C LEU A 72 -12.74 16.82 -6.33
N ASP A 73 -13.95 17.15 -6.75
CA ASP A 73 -14.43 18.53 -6.87
C ASP A 73 -14.72 19.13 -5.48
N GLU A 74 -14.73 20.47 -5.39
CA GLU A 74 -15.11 21.23 -4.20
C GLU A 74 -16.56 20.97 -3.74
N ALA A 75 -17.43 20.52 -4.64
CA ALA A 75 -18.81 20.14 -4.33
C ALA A 75 -18.90 18.79 -3.58
N PHE A 76 -17.85 17.98 -3.60
CA PHE A 76 -17.87 16.64 -3.03
C PHE A 76 -18.03 16.67 -1.51
N GLY A 77 -18.97 15.88 -0.98
CA GLY A 77 -19.15 15.75 0.48
C GLY A 77 -19.87 16.93 1.16
N ARG A 78 -20.29 17.97 0.44
CA ARG A 78 -20.95 19.15 1.05
C ARG A 78 -22.24 18.86 1.81
N THR A 79 -22.91 17.75 1.48
CA THR A 79 -24.14 17.31 2.13
C THR A 79 -23.91 16.25 3.19
N GLU A 80 -22.65 15.90 3.48
CA GLU A 80 -22.31 14.99 4.58
C GLU A 80 -22.69 15.65 5.91
N ALA A 81 -23.40 14.89 6.75
CA ALA A 81 -23.93 15.36 8.01
C ALA A 81 -22.91 15.22 9.16
N ASP A 82 -21.96 14.31 8.99
CA ASP A 82 -20.85 14.12 9.92
C ASP A 82 -19.76 15.19 9.66
N GLU A 83 -19.52 16.07 10.64
CA GLU A 83 -18.57 17.18 10.51
C GLU A 83 -17.13 16.69 10.27
N GLU A 84 -16.72 15.59 10.89
CA GLU A 84 -15.36 15.04 10.72
C GLU A 84 -15.15 14.52 9.30
N ILE A 85 -16.16 13.82 8.75
CA ILE A 85 -16.12 13.35 7.36
C ILE A 85 -16.21 14.53 6.40
N GLN A 86 -17.02 15.55 6.70
CA GLN A 86 -17.14 16.74 5.87
C GLN A 86 -15.79 17.47 5.77
N ASP A 87 -15.10 17.72 6.88
CA ASP A 87 -13.78 18.35 6.91
C ASP A 87 -12.74 17.52 6.14
N LEU A 88 -12.74 16.20 6.34
CA LEU A 88 -11.91 15.26 5.58
C LEU A 88 -12.11 15.42 4.06
N LEU A 89 -13.37 15.47 3.61
CA LEU A 89 -13.71 15.60 2.19
C LEU A 89 -13.29 16.97 1.63
N GLN A 90 -13.47 18.04 2.41
CA GLN A 90 -13.02 19.39 2.02
C GLN A 90 -11.50 19.46 1.87
N TRP A 91 -10.74 18.90 2.82
CA TRP A 91 -9.27 18.81 2.73
C TRP A 91 -8.80 17.85 1.64
N SER A 92 -9.70 17.04 1.10
CA SER A 92 -9.41 16.07 0.05
C SER A 92 -9.71 16.58 -1.36
N ARG A 93 -10.00 17.87 -1.55
CA ARG A 93 -10.11 18.45 -2.89
C ARG A 93 -8.85 18.18 -3.74
N GLY A 94 -9.06 17.80 -5.00
CA GLY A 94 -7.98 17.48 -5.95
C GLY A 94 -7.73 15.98 -6.10
N LEU A 95 -6.48 15.60 -6.37
CA LEU A 95 -6.07 14.24 -6.76
C LEU A 95 -5.97 13.26 -5.59
N ASN A 96 -6.83 12.26 -5.53
CA ASN A 96 -6.86 11.22 -4.52
C ASN A 96 -6.52 9.87 -5.17
N MET A 97 -6.51 8.82 -4.37
CA MET A 97 -6.33 7.46 -4.87
C MET A 97 -7.67 6.72 -4.88
N GLY A 98 -7.93 5.97 -5.94
CA GLY A 98 -9.01 5.01 -6.04
C GLY A 98 -8.47 3.61 -6.21
N LEU A 99 -9.09 2.65 -5.53
CA LEU A 99 -8.97 1.22 -5.81
C LEU A 99 -10.29 0.71 -6.37
N HIS A 100 -10.27 0.00 -7.48
CA HIS A 100 -11.48 -0.54 -8.08
C HIS A 100 -12.28 -1.37 -7.06
N PHE A 101 -13.58 -1.10 -6.93
CA PHE A 101 -14.40 -1.79 -5.94
C PHE A 101 -14.77 -3.20 -6.40
N LEU A 102 -14.20 -4.21 -5.74
CA LEU A 102 -14.45 -5.62 -6.04
C LEU A 102 -15.78 -6.09 -5.44
N SER A 103 -16.87 -5.91 -6.19
CA SER A 103 -18.21 -6.31 -5.75
C SER A 103 -18.29 -7.82 -5.46
N GLY A 104 -18.82 -8.17 -4.28
CA GLY A 104 -18.95 -9.56 -3.84
C GLY A 104 -17.66 -10.21 -3.35
N SER A 105 -16.59 -9.43 -3.16
CA SER A 105 -15.40 -9.89 -2.44
C SER A 105 -15.70 -10.16 -0.97
N LEU A 106 -14.94 -11.08 -0.37
CA LEU A 106 -15.00 -11.44 1.04
C LEU A 106 -13.65 -11.13 1.69
N THR A 107 -13.65 -10.75 2.96
CA THR A 107 -12.40 -10.60 3.72
C THR A 107 -11.69 -11.95 3.83
N PHE A 108 -10.37 -11.93 3.66
CA PHE A 108 -9.54 -13.10 3.92
C PHE A 108 -9.56 -13.43 5.43
N ASP A 109 -9.90 -14.67 5.72
CA ASP A 109 -9.89 -15.26 7.06
C ASP A 109 -8.87 -16.40 7.09
N PRO A 110 -7.79 -16.33 7.90
CA PRO A 110 -6.74 -17.34 7.96
C PRO A 110 -7.18 -18.71 8.53
N ILE A 111 -8.35 -18.77 9.17
CA ILE A 111 -8.92 -20.03 9.70
C ILE A 111 -9.65 -20.77 8.58
N VAL A 112 -10.35 -20.03 7.72
CA VAL A 112 -11.22 -20.60 6.67
C VAL A 112 -10.48 -20.76 5.35
N HIS A 113 -9.62 -19.80 5.00
CA HIS A 113 -8.95 -19.74 3.71
C HIS A 113 -7.52 -20.24 3.83
N GLN A 114 -7.16 -21.15 2.93
CA GLN A 114 -5.81 -21.72 2.87
C GLN A 114 -5.02 -21.03 1.76
N VAL A 115 -3.77 -20.72 2.08
CA VAL A 115 -2.77 -20.22 1.15
C VAL A 115 -1.59 -21.19 1.22
N ASP A 116 -1.04 -21.58 0.07
CA ASP A 116 0.14 -22.45 0.05
C ASP A 116 1.38 -21.70 0.60
N GLY A 117 2.39 -22.47 1.02
CA GLY A 117 3.58 -21.90 1.64
C GLY A 117 4.38 -20.96 0.75
N LYS A 118 4.34 -21.17 -0.58
CA LYS A 118 5.00 -20.29 -1.55
C LYS A 118 4.29 -18.93 -1.61
N THR A 119 2.97 -18.93 -1.79
CA THR A 119 2.16 -17.70 -1.82
C THR A 119 2.27 -16.95 -0.48
N ALA A 120 2.23 -17.65 0.65
CA ALA A 120 2.44 -17.04 1.97
C ALA A 120 3.83 -16.38 2.07
N SER A 121 4.89 -17.06 1.63
CA SER A 121 6.25 -16.48 1.59
C SER A 121 6.36 -15.28 0.67
N GLN A 122 5.69 -15.28 -0.47
CA GLN A 122 5.66 -14.15 -1.40
C GLN A 122 5.06 -12.90 -0.74
N VAL A 123 3.91 -13.04 -0.06
CA VAL A 123 3.24 -11.91 0.62
C VAL A 123 4.08 -11.42 1.81
N VAL A 124 4.60 -12.34 2.64
CA VAL A 124 5.48 -11.99 3.77
C VAL A 124 6.74 -11.27 3.30
N TRP A 125 7.35 -11.71 2.20
CA TRP A 125 8.53 -11.06 1.62
C TRP A 125 8.19 -9.64 1.14
N LEU A 126 7.05 -9.46 0.45
CA LEU A 126 6.59 -8.15 -0.02
C LEU A 126 6.42 -7.18 1.15
N ASP A 127 5.71 -7.60 2.19
CA ASP A 127 5.46 -6.76 3.36
C ASP A 127 6.75 -6.49 4.17
N ALA A 128 7.70 -7.43 4.19
CA ALA A 128 9.01 -7.20 4.79
C ALA A 128 9.84 -6.18 4.00
N LEU A 129 9.82 -6.22 2.67
CA LEU A 129 10.46 -5.21 1.82
C LEU A 129 9.84 -3.82 2.08
N LEU A 130 8.51 -3.74 2.05
CA LEU A 130 7.75 -2.50 2.20
C LEU A 130 7.67 -2.01 3.64
N THR A 131 8.13 -2.78 4.62
CA THR A 131 7.96 -2.49 6.05
C THR A 131 6.48 -2.29 6.44
N ASN A 132 5.61 -3.13 5.91
CA ASN A 132 4.16 -3.07 6.13
C ASN A 132 3.80 -3.65 7.51
N VAL A 133 3.32 -2.80 8.40
CA VAL A 133 2.99 -3.17 9.79
C VAL A 133 1.54 -3.64 9.96
N ASP A 134 0.69 -3.45 8.96
CA ASP A 134 -0.77 -3.57 9.15
C ASP A 134 -1.38 -4.86 8.57
N ARG A 135 -0.57 -5.78 8.00
CA ARG A 135 -1.06 -7.10 7.53
C ARG A 135 -1.05 -8.15 8.64
N THR A 136 -1.90 -7.95 9.64
CA THR A 136 -1.94 -8.76 10.87
C THR A 136 -3.16 -9.67 10.93
N ILE A 137 -3.25 -10.52 11.95
CA ILE A 137 -4.45 -11.36 12.17
C ILE A 137 -5.70 -10.50 12.43
N LYS A 138 -5.55 -9.31 13.02
CA LYS A 138 -6.66 -8.40 13.32
C LYS A 138 -7.12 -7.64 12.09
N ASN A 139 -6.19 -7.28 11.21
CA ASN A 139 -6.47 -6.62 9.94
C ASN A 139 -5.70 -7.34 8.84
N THR A 140 -6.35 -8.25 8.12
CA THR A 140 -5.65 -9.07 7.12
C THR A 140 -5.34 -8.29 5.85
N ASN A 141 -6.05 -7.19 5.59
CA ASN A 141 -5.90 -6.36 4.40
C ASN A 141 -5.85 -7.18 3.09
N MET A 142 -6.57 -8.31 3.06
CA MET A 142 -6.65 -9.21 1.93
C MET A 142 -8.10 -9.60 1.68
N LEU A 143 -8.42 -9.83 0.41
CA LEU A 143 -9.74 -10.25 -0.02
C LEU A 143 -9.66 -11.59 -0.75
N ILE A 144 -10.75 -12.34 -0.69
CA ILE A 144 -11.05 -13.42 -1.61
C ILE A 144 -12.10 -12.92 -2.60
N TRP A 145 -11.74 -12.89 -3.88
CA TRP A 145 -12.66 -12.52 -4.96
C TRP A 145 -12.53 -13.51 -6.10
N HIS A 146 -13.66 -14.09 -6.51
CA HIS A 146 -13.73 -15.21 -7.46
C HIS A 146 -12.78 -16.38 -7.10
N LYS A 147 -12.67 -16.70 -5.80
CA LYS A 147 -11.80 -17.75 -5.22
C LYS A 147 -10.29 -17.50 -5.33
N GLU A 148 -9.88 -16.29 -5.69
CA GLU A 148 -8.49 -15.89 -5.75
C GLU A 148 -8.16 -14.93 -4.61
N LEU A 149 -6.91 -14.94 -4.15
CA LEU A 149 -6.39 -13.99 -3.17
C LEU A 149 -6.09 -12.65 -3.84
N TRP A 150 -6.53 -11.56 -3.22
CA TRP A 150 -6.28 -10.18 -3.62
C TRP A 150 -5.69 -9.40 -2.45
N LEU A 151 -4.64 -8.62 -2.71
CA LEU A 151 -4.02 -7.75 -1.72
C LEU A 151 -4.65 -6.36 -1.80
N ILE A 152 -4.95 -5.79 -0.65
CA ILE A 152 -5.40 -4.41 -0.50
C ILE A 152 -4.60 -3.71 0.60
N ASP A 153 -4.76 -2.39 0.68
CA ASP A 153 -4.32 -1.52 1.78
C ASP A 153 -2.83 -1.67 2.14
N HIS A 154 -2.00 -1.02 1.33
CA HIS A 154 -0.57 -0.85 1.57
C HIS A 154 -0.25 0.50 2.21
N GLY A 155 -1.26 1.34 2.50
CA GLY A 155 -1.09 2.70 3.02
C GLY A 155 -0.33 2.83 4.35
N ALA A 156 -0.26 1.75 5.14
CA ALA A 156 0.53 1.67 6.37
C ALA A 156 1.97 1.15 6.17
N SER A 157 2.42 1.03 4.92
CA SER A 157 3.79 0.66 4.55
C SER A 157 4.73 1.86 4.55
N LEU A 158 6.02 1.58 4.37
CA LEU A 158 7.08 2.59 4.18
C LEU A 158 7.14 3.62 5.31
N TYR A 159 6.92 3.18 6.56
CA TYR A 159 6.78 4.07 7.72
C TYR A 159 7.97 5.03 7.92
N PHE A 160 9.14 4.73 7.34
CA PHE A 160 10.29 5.62 7.32
C PHE A 160 9.95 7.02 6.77
N HIS A 161 8.93 7.14 5.91
CA HIS A 161 8.52 8.42 5.35
C HIS A 161 7.96 9.41 6.40
N HIS A 162 7.66 8.93 7.61
CA HIS A 162 7.30 9.75 8.75
C HIS A 162 8.53 10.22 9.54
N SER A 163 9.71 9.64 9.30
CA SER A 163 11.00 10.00 9.92
C SER A 163 12.11 10.11 8.86
N TRP A 164 12.02 11.17 8.06
CA TRP A 164 12.77 11.37 6.81
C TRP A 164 14.30 11.49 6.98
N THR A 165 14.79 11.87 8.16
CA THR A 165 16.20 12.21 8.39
C THR A 165 17.14 11.01 8.51
N ASN A 166 16.61 9.79 8.68
CA ASN A 166 17.42 8.60 8.95
C ASN A 166 17.03 7.40 8.08
N TRP A 167 16.48 7.66 6.89
CA TRP A 167 15.98 6.62 6.00
C TRP A 167 17.09 5.62 5.58
N GLN A 168 18.34 6.07 5.43
CA GLN A 168 19.47 5.21 5.05
C GLN A 168 19.71 4.11 6.08
N LYS A 169 19.67 4.46 7.38
CA LYS A 169 19.82 3.46 8.44
C LYS A 169 18.59 2.56 8.50
N GLN A 170 17.40 3.13 8.34
CA GLN A 170 16.15 2.36 8.33
C GLN A 170 16.07 1.36 7.15
N ALA A 171 16.71 1.66 6.02
CA ALA A 171 16.81 0.71 4.92
C ALA A 171 17.62 -0.54 5.29
N LEU A 172 18.59 -0.42 6.20
CA LEU A 172 19.50 -1.50 6.58
C LEU A 172 19.09 -2.26 7.84
N VAL A 173 18.03 -1.85 8.54
CA VAL A 173 17.56 -2.57 9.73
C VAL A 173 16.59 -3.71 9.37
N PRO A 174 16.60 -4.80 10.16
CA PRO A 174 15.55 -5.82 10.12
C PRO A 174 14.15 -5.22 10.33
N PHE A 175 13.14 -5.83 9.72
CA PHE A 175 11.74 -5.49 9.97
C PHE A 175 11.14 -6.41 11.04
N VAL A 176 11.35 -6.06 12.31
CA VAL A 176 11.00 -6.90 13.47
C VAL A 176 9.49 -7.14 13.62
N GLN A 177 8.67 -6.19 13.17
CA GLN A 177 7.21 -6.24 13.24
C GLN A 177 6.62 -7.34 12.33
N ILE A 178 7.42 -7.94 11.44
CA ILE A 178 6.98 -9.07 10.62
C ILE A 178 6.46 -10.25 11.45
N LYS A 179 6.91 -10.37 12.70
CA LYS A 179 6.45 -11.39 13.65
C LYS A 179 4.92 -11.42 13.86
N ASP A 180 4.24 -10.29 13.63
CA ASP A 180 2.81 -10.13 13.83
C ASP A 180 2.00 -10.39 12.54
N HIS A 181 2.68 -10.74 11.43
CA HIS A 181 2.09 -10.93 10.12
C HIS A 181 1.24 -12.21 10.02
N VAL A 182 0.02 -12.09 9.50
CA VAL A 182 -0.98 -13.18 9.49
C VAL A 182 -0.55 -14.45 8.75
N LEU A 183 0.20 -14.31 7.65
CA LEU A 183 0.69 -15.46 6.87
C LEU A 183 2.06 -15.98 7.30
N LEU A 184 2.72 -15.38 8.30
CA LEU A 184 4.08 -15.76 8.70
C LEU A 184 4.22 -17.25 9.07
N PRO A 185 3.28 -17.89 9.79
CA PRO A 185 3.39 -19.32 10.12
C PRO A 185 3.52 -20.23 8.88
N PHE A 186 2.93 -19.83 7.76
CA PHE A 186 2.87 -20.62 6.53
C PHE A 186 4.03 -20.32 5.57
N ALA A 187 4.80 -19.26 5.77
CA ALA A 187 5.85 -18.80 4.86
C ALA A 187 7.13 -19.65 4.93
N ASP A 188 7.15 -20.82 4.26
CA ASP A 188 8.25 -21.79 4.29
C ASP A 188 9.19 -21.77 3.06
N LYS A 189 9.02 -20.81 2.14
CA LYS A 189 9.80 -20.63 0.89
C LYS A 189 10.46 -19.25 0.75
N LEU A 190 10.75 -18.56 1.86
CA LEU A 190 11.23 -17.17 1.82
C LEU A 190 12.55 -16.98 1.05
N GLU A 191 13.54 -17.88 1.18
CA GLU A 191 14.80 -17.77 0.43
C GLU A 191 14.60 -17.98 -1.09
N GLU A 192 13.72 -18.90 -1.46
CA GLU A 192 13.38 -19.16 -2.86
C GLU A 192 12.69 -17.95 -3.48
N VAL A 193 11.71 -17.38 -2.76
CA VAL A 193 11.02 -16.14 -3.15
C VAL A 193 11.98 -14.97 -3.29
N ASP A 194 12.94 -14.82 -2.36
CA ASP A 194 13.91 -13.74 -2.39
C ASP A 194 14.75 -13.75 -3.68
N ILE A 195 15.18 -14.93 -4.13
CA ILE A 195 15.93 -15.09 -5.38
C ILE A 195 15.06 -14.71 -6.58
N GLU A 196 13.81 -15.16 -6.62
CA GLU A 196 12.88 -14.89 -7.73
C GLU A 196 12.49 -13.41 -7.83
N PHE A 197 12.07 -12.81 -6.71
CA PHE A 197 11.56 -11.44 -6.69
C PHE A 197 12.65 -10.41 -6.96
N LYS A 198 13.92 -10.69 -6.62
CA LYS A 198 15.07 -9.88 -7.05
C LYS A 198 15.27 -9.82 -8.56
N GLN A 199 14.84 -10.84 -9.31
CA GLN A 199 14.94 -10.84 -10.77
C GLN A 199 13.83 -10.00 -11.41
N ILE A 200 12.69 -9.86 -10.74
CA ILE A 200 11.52 -9.11 -11.23
C ILE A 200 11.62 -7.63 -10.84
N LEU A 201 11.90 -7.35 -9.56
CA LEU A 201 11.92 -6.02 -8.99
C LEU A 201 13.30 -5.37 -9.15
N THR A 202 13.67 -5.07 -10.40
CA THR A 202 14.91 -4.39 -10.75
C THR A 202 14.90 -2.91 -10.39
N SER A 203 16.07 -2.26 -10.38
CA SER A 203 16.18 -0.80 -10.20
C SER A 203 15.30 -0.02 -11.18
N ASP A 204 15.26 -0.43 -12.45
CA ASP A 204 14.40 0.21 -13.46
C ASP A 204 12.91 0.09 -13.11
N LYS A 205 12.47 -1.07 -12.61
CA LYS A 205 11.08 -1.27 -12.19
C LYS A 205 10.73 -0.41 -10.97
N ILE A 206 11.62 -0.34 -9.98
CA ILE A 206 11.44 0.54 -8.80
C ILE A 206 11.31 1.99 -9.24
N ARG A 207 12.21 2.46 -10.12
CA ARG A 207 12.18 3.83 -10.66
C ARG A 207 10.90 4.10 -11.44
N GLU A 208 10.47 3.18 -12.29
CA GLU A 208 9.21 3.30 -13.02
C GLU A 208 8.02 3.51 -12.08
N ILE A 209 7.91 2.71 -11.02
CA ILE A 209 6.82 2.79 -10.04
C ILE A 209 6.88 4.10 -9.25
N VAL A 210 8.04 4.44 -8.69
CA VAL A 210 8.18 5.66 -7.87
C VAL A 210 7.98 6.93 -8.71
N ASN A 211 8.37 6.92 -9.98
CA ASN A 211 8.14 8.05 -10.88
C ASN A 211 6.67 8.28 -11.24
N ALA A 212 5.78 7.32 -10.97
CA ALA A 212 4.34 7.50 -11.13
C ALA A 212 3.68 8.30 -9.99
N ILE A 213 4.40 8.57 -8.89
CA ILE A 213 3.89 9.43 -7.81
C ILE A 213 3.64 10.83 -8.37
N PRO A 214 2.45 11.42 -8.20
CA PRO A 214 2.18 12.80 -8.63
C PRO A 214 3.01 13.83 -7.86
N ASP A 215 3.48 14.89 -8.53
CA ASP A 215 4.17 16.02 -7.88
C ASP A 215 3.31 16.66 -6.78
N ASP A 216 2.00 16.71 -6.99
CA ASP A 216 1.01 17.28 -6.05
C ASP A 216 0.93 16.51 -4.71
N TRP A 217 1.48 15.30 -4.63
CA TRP A 217 1.55 14.53 -3.38
C TRP A 217 2.85 14.76 -2.60
N LEU A 218 3.80 15.46 -3.20
CA LEU A 218 5.17 15.63 -2.73
C LEU A 218 5.43 17.07 -2.24
N ASN A 219 4.48 17.63 -1.48
CA ASN A 219 4.46 19.04 -1.04
C ASN A 219 4.48 19.23 0.50
N TRP A 220 4.87 18.19 1.24
CA TRP A 220 4.83 18.17 2.72
C TRP A 220 6.17 18.47 3.38
N THR A 221 7.25 18.68 2.61
CA THR A 221 8.54 19.11 3.16
C THR A 221 8.58 20.63 3.29
N GLU A 222 8.96 21.13 4.46
CA GLU A 222 9.21 22.56 4.70
C GLU A 222 10.59 23.03 4.17
N GLY A 223 11.39 22.10 3.63
CA GLY A 223 12.73 22.35 3.12
C GLY A 223 12.76 22.75 1.64
N THR A 224 13.95 22.72 1.06
CA THR A 224 14.21 23.10 -0.34
C THR A 224 14.14 21.91 -1.31
N GLU A 225 13.73 20.74 -0.83
CA GLU A 225 13.64 19.52 -1.63
C GLU A 225 12.59 19.67 -2.73
N THR A 226 12.95 19.27 -3.94
CA THR A 226 12.02 19.15 -5.05
C THR A 226 11.25 17.83 -4.98
N PRO A 227 10.09 17.70 -5.66
CA PRO A 227 9.42 16.41 -5.81
C PRO A 227 10.35 15.28 -6.30
N GLN A 228 11.31 15.60 -7.17
CA GLN A 228 12.29 14.61 -7.64
C GLN A 228 13.24 14.17 -6.53
N ASP A 229 13.72 15.08 -5.67
CA ASP A 229 14.56 14.72 -4.52
C ASP A 229 13.83 13.74 -3.58
N LEU A 230 12.52 13.93 -3.41
CA LEU A 230 11.69 13.05 -2.58
C LEU A 230 11.50 11.67 -3.22
N ARG A 231 11.24 11.61 -4.54
CA ARG A 231 11.21 10.34 -5.30
C ARG A 231 12.54 9.60 -5.18
N ASP A 232 13.65 10.30 -5.31
CA ASP A 232 14.98 9.71 -5.22
C ASP A 232 15.27 9.10 -3.84
N ILE A 233 14.63 9.60 -2.77
CA ILE A 233 14.73 8.99 -1.44
C ILE A 233 13.95 7.68 -1.39
N TYR A 234 12.72 7.61 -1.92
CA TYR A 234 11.97 6.35 -2.02
C TYR A 234 12.71 5.31 -2.87
N ILE A 235 13.24 5.71 -4.02
CA ILE A 235 14.03 4.85 -4.90
C ILE A 235 15.22 4.28 -4.13
N ARG A 236 16.05 5.15 -3.53
CA ARG A 236 17.25 4.70 -2.81
C ARG A 236 16.93 3.84 -1.59
N PHE A 237 15.85 4.14 -0.87
CA PHE A 237 15.41 3.32 0.26
C PHE A 237 15.06 1.90 -0.21
N LEU A 238 14.25 1.76 -1.26
CA LEU A 238 13.85 0.46 -1.80
C LEU A 238 15.03 -0.29 -2.42
N GLU A 239 15.89 0.39 -3.19
CA GLU A 239 17.10 -0.19 -3.78
C GLU A 239 18.05 -0.72 -2.70
N GLU A 240 18.29 0.04 -1.63
CA GLU A 240 19.18 -0.40 -0.54
C GLU A 240 18.58 -1.57 0.23
N ARG A 241 17.25 -1.58 0.47
CA ARG A 241 16.57 -2.75 1.07
C ARG A 241 16.66 -3.98 0.19
N MET A 242 16.47 -3.84 -1.12
CA MET A 242 16.56 -4.93 -2.09
C MET A 242 17.97 -5.50 -2.17
N LYS A 243 18.98 -4.64 -2.13
CA LYS A 243 20.39 -5.03 -2.13
C LYS A 243 20.78 -5.83 -0.88
N HIS A 244 20.14 -5.52 0.25
CA HIS A 244 20.36 -6.13 1.56
C HIS A 244 19.18 -7.01 2.00
N SER A 245 18.49 -7.65 1.04
CA SER A 245 17.25 -8.37 1.28
C SER A 245 17.40 -9.52 2.27
N GLU A 246 18.60 -10.10 2.37
CA GLU A 246 18.97 -11.10 3.36
C GLU A 246 18.67 -10.65 4.79
N THR A 247 18.73 -9.34 5.07
CA THR A 247 18.50 -8.80 6.41
C THR A 247 17.05 -9.02 6.85
N PHE A 248 16.07 -8.65 6.03
CA PHE A 248 14.67 -8.82 6.39
C PHE A 248 14.16 -10.24 6.15
N VAL A 249 14.76 -10.99 5.21
CA VAL A 249 14.47 -12.41 5.02
C VAL A 249 14.88 -13.22 6.24
N ASN A 250 16.10 -13.01 6.74
CA ASN A 250 16.59 -13.69 7.96
C ASN A 250 15.73 -13.35 9.19
N GLU A 251 15.28 -12.10 9.32
CA GLU A 251 14.37 -11.70 10.39
C GLU A 251 13.02 -12.44 10.30
N ALA A 252 12.43 -12.53 9.11
CA ALA A 252 11.20 -13.28 8.90
C ALA A 252 11.38 -14.78 9.23
N HIS A 253 12.52 -15.38 8.87
CA HIS A 253 12.83 -16.76 9.28
C HIS A 253 12.95 -16.93 10.78
N ASN A 254 13.65 -16.03 11.45
CA ASN A 254 13.85 -16.09 12.90
C ASN A 254 12.51 -15.92 13.63
N ALA A 255 11.70 -14.94 13.22
CA ALA A 255 10.37 -14.72 13.74
C ALA A 255 9.47 -15.94 13.52
N ARG A 256 9.49 -16.53 12.31
CA ARG A 256 8.71 -17.74 12.01
C ARG A 256 9.12 -18.92 12.88
N LYS A 257 10.43 -19.17 13.03
CA LYS A 257 10.96 -20.26 13.89
C LYS A 257 10.57 -20.11 15.35
N ALA A 258 10.35 -18.89 15.84
CA ALA A 258 9.90 -18.65 17.21
C ALA A 258 8.40 -18.93 17.41
N LEU A 259 7.61 -19.02 16.33
CA LEU A 259 6.16 -19.27 16.37
C LEU A 259 5.78 -20.75 16.24
N ILE A 260 6.62 -21.58 15.61
CA ILE A 260 6.32 -22.98 15.25
C ILE A 260 7.10 -23.99 16.07
#